data_AF-A0A261B3H3-F1
#
_entry.id   AF-A0A261B3H3-F1
#
_cell.length_a   1.000
_cell.length_b   1.000
_cell.length_c   1.000
_cell.angle_alpha   90.00
_cell.angle_beta   90.00
_cell.angle_gamma   90.00
#
_symmetry.space_group_name_H-M   'P 1'
#
loop_
_entity.id
_entity.type
_entity.pdbx_description
1 polymer ?
#
loop_
_entity_poly.entity_id
_entity_poly.type
_entity_poly.pdbx_seq_one_letter_code
_entity_poly.pdbx_strand_id
1 'polypeptide(L)'
;MTSVFSVKLYILTRVAALIAKNLVISEQLTAGEKAKNRVPLPWKTCAICLQVYTQTRYRTSRLLTCGHMLCLSCCRQVREHSSQYLRCPIDQKITNVIGCEAENLRKNYLVINIM
;
A
#
# COMPACT_ATOMS: atom_id res chain seq x y z
N MET A 1 -12.46 -36.57 6.18
CA MET A 1 -12.59 -35.09 6.23
C MET A 1 -11.44 -34.40 7.01
N THR A 2 -10.29 -35.05 7.21
CA THR A 2 -9.20 -34.58 8.09
C THR A 2 -8.07 -33.82 7.39
N SER A 3 -7.83 -34.02 6.08
CA SER A 3 -6.65 -33.41 5.42
C SER A 3 -6.79 -31.92 5.15
N VAL A 4 -7.99 -31.44 4.81
CA VAL A 4 -8.24 -30.01 4.49
C VAL A 4 -8.04 -29.12 5.72
N PHE A 5 -8.40 -29.61 6.91
CA PHE A 5 -8.24 -28.88 8.17
C PHE A 5 -6.75 -28.71 8.53
N SER A 6 -5.96 -29.77 8.38
CA SER A 6 -4.51 -29.75 8.63
C SER A 6 -3.76 -28.82 7.68
N VAL A 7 -4.13 -28.80 6.40
CA VAL A 7 -3.55 -27.88 5.41
C VAL A 7 -3.89 -26.43 5.75
N LYS A 8 -5.14 -26.15 6.14
CA LYS A 8 -5.57 -24.80 6.54
C LYS A 8 -4.83 -24.29 7.78
N LEU A 9 -4.67 -25.15 8.80
CA LEU A 9 -3.91 -24.83 10.00
C LEU A 9 -2.42 -24.60 9.70
N TYR A 10 -1.83 -25.40 8.81
CA TYR A 10 -0.45 -25.20 8.34
C TYR A 10 -0.29 -23.86 7.61
N ILE A 11 -1.20 -23.51 6.71
CA ILE A 11 -1.15 -22.21 6.00
C ILE A 11 -1.26 -21.05 7.00
N LEU A 12 -2.21 -21.10 7.93
CA LEU A 12 -2.42 -20.04 8.93
C LEU A 12 -1.18 -19.84 9.81
N THR A 13 -0.57 -20.92 10.29
CA THR A 13 0.65 -20.83 11.12
C THR A 13 1.84 -20.27 10.34
N ARG A 14 2.02 -20.65 9.08
CA ARG A 14 3.09 -20.11 8.21
C ARG A 14 2.88 -18.64 7.89
N VAL A 15 1.64 -18.22 7.61
CA VAL A 15 1.29 -16.81 7.38
C VAL A 15 1.54 -15.99 8.64
N ALA A 16 1.14 -16.46 9.82
CA ALA A 16 1.41 -15.78 11.08
C ALA A 16 2.91 -15.59 11.34
N ALA A 17 3.72 -16.63 11.08
CA ALA A 17 5.18 -16.54 11.21
C ALA A 17 5.80 -15.55 10.20
N LEU A 18 5.29 -15.49 8.97
CA LEU A 18 5.73 -14.50 7.98
C LEU A 18 5.37 -13.07 8.39
N ILE A 19 4.17 -12.86 8.94
CA ILE A 19 3.75 -11.56 9.47
C ILE A 19 4.68 -11.13 10.60
N ALA A 20 4.98 -12.01 11.56
CA ALA A 20 5.90 -11.72 12.66
C ALA A 20 7.30 -11.31 12.17
N LYS A 21 7.85 -12.04 11.18
CA LYS A 21 9.15 -11.69 10.57
C LYS A 21 9.11 -10.34 9.87
N ASN A 22 8.04 -10.05 9.12
CA ASN A 22 7.89 -8.77 8.43
C ASN A 22 7.81 -7.59 9.42
N LEU A 23 7.19 -7.77 10.60
CA LEU A 23 7.15 -6.74 11.64
C LEU A 23 8.56 -6.42 12.15
N VAL A 24 9.33 -7.44 12.56
CA VAL A 24 10.72 -7.25 13.04
C VAL A 24 11.60 -6.56 12.00
N ILE A 25 11.54 -7.02 10.75
CA ILE A 25 12.33 -6.41 9.65
C ILE A 25 11.94 -4.94 9.48
N SER A 26 10.65 -4.62 9.56
CA SER A 26 10.19 -3.24 9.38
C SER A 26 10.59 -2.31 10.52
N GLU A 27 10.63 -2.80 11.76
CA GLU A 27 11.19 -2.05 12.89
C GLU A 27 12.69 -1.77 12.68
N GLN A 28 13.46 -2.79 12.26
CA GLN A 28 14.89 -2.63 11.98
C GLN A 28 15.16 -1.61 10.88
N LEU A 29 14.39 -1.64 9.79
CA LEU A 29 14.50 -0.68 8.70
C LEU A 29 14.21 0.75 9.15
N THR A 30 13.23 0.93 10.06
CA THR A 30 12.82 2.25 10.54
C THR A 30 13.59 2.76 11.76
N ALA A 31 14.33 1.89 12.47
CA ALA A 31 15.07 2.26 13.67
C ALA A 31 16.17 3.31 13.40
N GLY A 32 16.90 3.16 12.30
CA GLY A 32 17.91 4.15 11.87
C GLY A 32 17.30 5.48 11.38
N GLU A 33 16.05 5.46 10.95
CA GLU A 33 15.32 6.60 10.40
C GLU A 33 14.63 7.43 11.50
N LYS A 34 14.10 6.78 12.55
CA LYS A 34 13.52 7.46 13.74
C LYS A 34 14.53 8.38 14.45
N ALA A 35 15.84 8.11 14.30
CA ALA A 35 16.91 8.94 14.85
C ALA A 35 17.19 10.21 14.03
N LYS A 36 16.74 10.29 12.75
CA LYS A 36 17.01 11.40 11.82
C LYS A 36 15.78 12.27 11.61
N ASN A 37 15.49 13.17 12.56
CA ASN A 37 14.45 14.22 12.52
C ASN A 37 13.01 13.75 12.24
N ARG A 38 12.02 14.52 12.72
CA ARG A 38 10.57 14.21 12.68
C ARG A 38 9.95 14.24 11.27
N VAL A 39 10.74 14.13 10.21
CA VAL A 39 10.27 14.18 8.82
C VAL A 39 9.81 12.79 8.41
N PRO A 40 8.55 12.61 7.98
CA PRO A 40 8.09 11.33 7.47
C PRO A 40 8.89 10.90 6.26
N LEU A 41 9.18 9.60 6.19
CA LEU A 41 9.95 9.04 5.09
C LEU A 41 9.22 9.23 3.76
N PRO A 42 9.94 9.51 2.66
CA PRO A 42 9.31 9.74 1.35
C PRO A 42 8.37 8.61 0.94
N TRP A 43 8.78 7.35 1.17
CA TRP A 43 7.99 6.16 0.85
C TRP A 43 6.76 5.95 1.76
N LYS A 44 6.67 6.67 2.89
CA LYS A 44 5.48 6.74 3.77
C LYS A 44 4.51 7.86 3.40
N THR A 45 4.83 8.69 2.42
CA THR A 45 4.01 9.85 2.03
C THR A 45 3.47 9.74 0.61
N CYS A 46 2.33 10.38 0.36
CA CYS A 46 1.78 10.51 -0.98
C CYS A 46 2.63 11.44 -1.85
N ALA A 47 2.99 11.00 -3.05
CA ALA A 47 3.80 11.80 -3.99
C ALA A 47 3.10 13.09 -4.49
N ILE A 48 1.77 13.19 -4.34
CA ILE A 48 1.01 14.40 -4.72
C ILE A 48 0.84 15.35 -3.52
N CYS A 49 0.22 14.87 -2.44
CA CYS A 49 -0.16 15.75 -1.31
C CYS A 49 0.80 15.71 -0.12
N LEU A 50 1.87 14.91 -0.20
CA LEU A 50 2.93 14.77 0.82
C LEU A 50 2.45 14.33 2.22
N GLN A 51 1.19 13.90 2.33
CA GLN A 51 0.63 13.41 3.59
C GLN A 51 1.00 11.95 3.82
N VAL A 52 1.20 11.59 5.09
CA VAL A 52 1.50 10.21 5.52
C VAL A 52 0.33 9.29 5.20
N TYR A 53 0.63 8.10 4.68
CA TYR A 53 -0.39 7.08 4.44
C TYR A 53 -0.94 6.53 5.76
N THR A 54 -2.23 6.19 5.77
CA THR A 54 -2.87 5.57 6.93
C THR A 54 -3.69 4.35 6.52
N GLN A 55 -4.16 3.59 7.50
CA GLN A 55 -5.10 2.48 7.29
C GLN A 55 -6.51 2.96 6.89
N THR A 56 -6.83 4.25 7.06
CA THR A 56 -8.18 4.77 6.96
C THR A 56 -8.51 5.35 5.59
N ARG A 57 -9.64 4.89 5.04
CA ARG A 57 -10.30 5.26 3.76
C ARG A 57 -9.43 6.09 2.80
N TYR A 58 -9.42 7.41 2.94
CA TYR A 58 -8.90 8.35 1.93
C TYR A 58 -7.38 8.49 1.87
N ARG A 59 -6.68 8.09 2.93
CA ARG A 59 -5.20 8.17 3.05
C ARG A 59 -4.53 6.80 2.88
N THR A 60 -5.30 5.78 2.52
CA THR A 60 -4.74 4.47 2.18
C THR A 60 -3.91 4.54 0.90
N SER A 61 -2.71 3.98 0.92
CA SER A 61 -1.83 3.88 -0.24
C SER A 61 -2.46 2.97 -1.31
N ARG A 62 -2.37 3.39 -2.57
CA ARG A 62 -2.78 2.67 -3.78
C ARG A 62 -1.59 2.55 -4.72
N LEU A 63 -1.27 1.31 -5.09
CA LEU A 63 -0.17 1.00 -5.98
C LEU A 63 -0.65 1.03 -7.43
N LEU A 64 0.04 1.83 -8.25
CA LEU A 64 -0.14 1.89 -9.70
C LEU A 64 0.63 0.75 -10.38
N THR A 65 0.27 0.41 -11.62
CA THR A 65 0.97 -0.63 -12.41
C THR A 65 2.44 -0.30 -12.64
N CYS A 66 2.81 0.99 -12.64
CA CYS A 66 4.19 1.44 -12.75
C CYS A 66 5.00 1.33 -11.45
N GLY A 67 4.38 0.96 -10.33
CA GLY A 67 5.03 0.83 -9.02
C GLY A 67 4.98 2.07 -8.13
N HIS A 68 4.54 3.22 -8.66
CA HIS A 68 4.31 4.41 -7.85
C HIS A 68 3.09 4.28 -6.94
N MET A 69 3.12 4.99 -5.81
CA MET A 69 2.04 5.00 -4.82
C MET A 69 1.41 6.38 -4.68
N LEU A 70 0.09 6.40 -4.61
CA LEU A 70 -0.72 7.58 -4.32
C LEU A 70 -1.75 7.25 -3.23
N CYS A 71 -2.25 8.25 -2.50
CA CYS A 71 -3.37 8.00 -1.59
C CYS A 71 -4.68 7.93 -2.38
N LEU A 72 -5.67 7.19 -1.86
CA LEU A 72 -6.97 7.00 -2.52
C LEU A 72 -7.62 8.33 -2.98
N SER A 73 -7.57 9.36 -2.13
CA SER A 73 -8.07 10.71 -2.47
C SER A 73 -7.38 11.30 -3.69
N CYS A 74 -6.05 11.21 -3.78
CA CYS A 74 -5.32 11.69 -4.94
C CYS A 74 -5.57 10.82 -6.17
N CYS A 75 -5.73 9.50 -6.04
CA CYS A 75 -6.14 8.64 -7.15
C CYS A 75 -7.50 9.06 -7.74
N ARG A 76 -8.46 9.45 -6.90
CA ARG A 76 -9.76 9.97 -7.35
C ARG A 76 -9.62 11.31 -8.07
N GLN A 77 -8.70 12.17 -7.64
CA GLN A 77 -8.46 13.49 -8.26
C GLN A 77 -7.77 13.40 -9.62
N VAL A 78 -6.77 12.54 -9.77
CA VAL A 78 -6.05 12.38 -11.05
C VAL A 78 -6.78 11.49 -12.05
N ARG A 79 -7.92 10.92 -11.65
CA ARG A 79 -8.77 10.17 -12.57
C ARG A 79 -9.46 11.16 -13.51
N GLU A 80 -9.26 10.97 -14.80
CA GLU A 80 -9.98 11.74 -15.81
C GLU A 80 -11.48 11.44 -15.72
N HIS A 81 -12.32 12.45 -15.98
CA HIS A 81 -13.78 12.44 -15.74
C HIS A 81 -14.54 11.28 -16.41
N SER A 82 -13.94 10.52 -17.32
CA SER A 82 -14.64 9.57 -18.20
C SER A 82 -14.17 8.12 -18.21
N SER A 83 -13.07 7.71 -17.57
CA SER A 83 -12.42 6.47 -18.05
C SER A 83 -11.87 5.50 -17.01
N GLN A 84 -11.87 4.24 -17.45
CA GLN A 84 -11.47 3.00 -16.80
C GLN A 84 -9.97 2.92 -16.49
N TYR A 85 -9.27 4.05 -16.43
CA TYR A 85 -7.83 4.11 -16.23
C TYR A 85 -7.41 5.39 -15.51
N LEU A 86 -6.19 5.37 -14.99
CA LEU A 86 -5.51 6.49 -14.35
C LEU A 86 -4.14 6.65 -14.97
N ARG A 87 -3.74 7.89 -15.22
CA ARG A 87 -2.40 8.23 -15.67
C ARG A 87 -1.52 8.59 -14.47
N CYS A 88 -0.37 7.93 -14.34
CA CYS A 88 0.55 8.22 -13.25
C CYS A 88 1.06 9.66 -13.38
N PRO A 89 0.97 10.49 -12.31
CA PRO A 89 1.45 11.87 -12.33
C PRO A 89 2.98 11.98 -12.41
N ILE A 90 3.71 10.89 -12.16
CA ILE A 90 5.18 10.87 -12.09
C ILE A 90 5.80 10.46 -13.42
N ASP A 91 5.32 9.36 -14.02
CA ASP A 91 5.91 8.77 -15.23
C ASP A 91 4.91 8.60 -16.38
N GLN A 92 3.70 9.16 -16.24
CA GLN A 92 2.63 9.17 -17.25
C GLN A 92 2.13 7.80 -17.75
N LYS A 93 2.57 6.70 -17.13
CA LYS A 93 2.12 5.34 -17.46
C LYS A 93 0.67 5.13 -17.03
N ILE A 94 -0.03 4.31 -17.80
CA ILE A 94 -1.45 4.03 -17.62
C ILE A 94 -1.63 2.85 -16.65
N THR A 95 -2.50 3.04 -15.66
CA THR A 95 -3.02 2.00 -14.79
C THR A 95 -4.49 1.80 -15.09
N ASN A 96 -4.86 0.64 -15.62
CA ASN A 96 -6.27 0.29 -15.83
C ASN A 96 -6.94 -0.02 -14.49
N VAL A 97 -8.15 0.50 -14.29
CA VAL A 97 -8.96 0.36 -13.09
C VAL A 97 -10.20 -0.47 -13.43
N ILE A 98 -10.24 -1.70 -12.89
CA ILE A 98 -11.40 -2.58 -13.04
C ILE A 98 -12.56 -1.99 -12.23
N GLY A 99 -13.76 -1.86 -12.82
CA GLY A 99 -14.96 -1.45 -12.10
C GLY A 99 -15.07 0.04 -11.76
N CYS A 100 -14.35 0.92 -12.48
CA CYS A 100 -14.45 2.39 -12.35
C CYS A 100 -14.12 2.96 -10.95
N GLU A 101 -13.54 2.19 -10.03
CA GLU A 101 -13.29 2.62 -8.64
C GLU A 101 -11.81 2.52 -8.26
N ALA A 102 -11.23 3.63 -7.80
CA ALA A 102 -9.83 3.68 -7.33
C ALA A 102 -9.61 2.80 -6.08
N GLU A 103 -10.69 2.40 -5.44
CA GLU A 103 -10.78 1.43 -4.34
C GLU A 103 -10.27 0.05 -4.75
N ASN A 104 -10.40 -0.31 -6.02
CA ASN A 104 -9.98 -1.60 -6.57
C ASN A 104 -8.47 -1.68 -6.84
N LEU A 105 -7.77 -0.54 -6.78
CA LEU A 105 -6.31 -0.54 -6.85
C LEU A 105 -5.71 -1.21 -5.60
N ARG A 106 -4.63 -1.96 -5.79
CA ARG A 106 -4.00 -2.73 -4.72
C ARG A 106 -3.50 -1.79 -3.61
N LYS A 107 -3.77 -2.15 -2.36
CA LYS A 107 -3.17 -1.51 -1.19
C LYS A 107 -1.74 -1.98 -1.02
N ASN A 108 -0.83 -1.08 -0.67
CA ASN A 108 0.48 -1.47 -0.18
C ASN A 108 0.45 -1.58 1.36
N TYR A 109 0.22 -2.80 1.85
CA TYR A 109 0.17 -3.07 3.30
C TYR A 109 1.50 -2.89 4.01
N LEU A 110 2.64 -2.96 3.30
CA LEU A 110 3.95 -2.67 3.91
C LEU A 110 4.00 -1.21 4.35
N VAL A 111 3.52 -0.29 3.54
CA VAL A 111 3.54 1.14 3.92
C VAL A 111 2.50 1.46 4.98
N ILE A 112 1.36 0.76 4.94
CA ILE A 112 0.21 1.00 5.82
C ILE A 112 0.39 0.36 7.21
N ASN A 113 1.13 -0.75 7.32
CA ASN A 113 1.27 -1.53 8.56
C ASN A 113 2.56 -1.24 9.34
N ILE A 114 3.47 -0.40 8.83
CA ILE A 114 4.66 0.07 9.59
C ILE A 114 4.28 1.30 10.42
N MET A 115 3.15 1.22 11.12
CA MET A 115 2.75 2.17 12.17
C MET A 115 2.90 1.50 13.53
#